data_AF-A0A380FHD6-F1
#
_entry.id   AF-A0A380FHD6-F1
#
_cell.length_a   1.000
_cell.length_b   1.000
_cell.length_c   1.000
_cell.angle_alpha   90.00
_cell.angle_beta   90.00
_cell.angle_gamma   90.00
#
_symmetry.space_group_name_H-M   'P 1'
#
loop_
_entity.id
_entity.type
_entity.pdbx_description
1 polymer ?
#
loop_
_entity_poly.entity_id
_entity_poly.type
_entity_poly.pdbx_seq_one_letter_code
_entity_poly.pdbx_strand_id
1 'polypeptide(L)'
;MTSKQMLPVYYYGFSKDDNVYADNVQISPKGTQFDVYVENKYYDTFLSPQFGDHNILNALAVITISYLENLNVANIKEALETFGGVKRRFNETKVGNQVLVDDYAHHPREISATIETARKKYPDKEVIAVFQPHTFSRTKAFLDEFC
;
A
#
# COMPACT_ATOMS: atom_id res chain seq x y z
N MET A 1 -28.41 -13.42 -28.88
CA MET A 1 -28.16 -12.51 -27.74
C MET A 1 -27.38 -13.29 -26.70
N THR A 2 -26.06 -13.15 -26.68
CA THR A 2 -25.20 -13.81 -25.69
C THR A 2 -25.47 -13.19 -24.33
N SER A 3 -25.96 -13.97 -23.37
CA SER A 3 -26.12 -13.50 -22.00
C SER A 3 -24.74 -13.09 -21.48
N LYS A 4 -24.58 -11.84 -21.07
CA LYS A 4 -23.38 -11.34 -20.42
C LYS A 4 -23.24 -12.11 -19.11
N GLN A 5 -22.39 -13.14 -19.08
CA GLN A 5 -22.13 -13.91 -17.88
C GLN A 5 -21.50 -12.95 -16.87
N MET A 6 -22.16 -12.71 -15.74
CA MET A 6 -21.58 -11.87 -14.68
C MET A 6 -20.41 -12.66 -14.09
N LEU A 7 -19.21 -12.14 -14.30
CA LEU A 7 -18.02 -12.65 -13.63
C LEU A 7 -18.11 -12.29 -12.15
N PRO A 8 -17.68 -13.19 -11.25
CA PRO A 8 -17.59 -12.86 -9.83
C PRO A 8 -16.64 -11.68 -9.63
N VAL A 9 -17.06 -10.70 -8.83
CA VAL A 9 -16.27 -9.52 -8.45
C VAL A 9 -16.03 -9.60 -6.95
N TYR A 10 -14.76 -9.44 -6.56
CA TYR A 10 -14.36 -9.36 -5.16
C TYR A 10 -13.85 -7.95 -4.87
N TYR A 11 -14.46 -7.30 -3.90
CA TYR A 11 -14.01 -6.01 -3.38
C TYR A 11 -13.02 -6.23 -2.24
N TYR A 12 -12.00 -5.38 -2.17
CA TYR A 12 -11.04 -5.40 -1.07
C TYR A 12 -10.74 -4.00 -0.57
N GLY A 13 -10.50 -3.86 0.73
CA GLY A 13 -10.27 -2.55 1.34
C GLY A 13 -10.20 -2.56 2.85
N PHE A 14 -10.67 -1.47 3.46
CA PHE A 14 -10.76 -1.31 4.92
C PHE A 14 -12.22 -1.33 5.39
N SER A 15 -13.19 -1.44 4.47
CA SER A 15 -14.60 -1.49 4.85
C SER A 15 -15.00 -2.91 5.19
N LYS A 16 -15.83 -3.09 6.21
CA LYS A 16 -16.43 -4.40 6.53
C LYS A 16 -17.47 -4.85 5.49
N ASP A 17 -17.84 -3.94 4.59
CA ASP A 17 -18.67 -4.24 3.43
C ASP A 17 -17.87 -4.83 2.25
N ASP A 18 -16.53 -4.76 2.28
CA ASP A 18 -15.67 -5.40 1.28
C ASP A 18 -15.64 -6.93 1.51
N ASN A 19 -15.50 -7.72 0.43
CA ASN A 19 -15.36 -9.17 0.55
C ASN A 19 -14.10 -9.57 1.32
N VAL A 20 -13.02 -8.82 1.14
CA VAL A 20 -11.75 -9.00 1.84
C VAL A 20 -11.29 -7.69 2.43
N TYR A 21 -11.13 -7.59 3.75
CA TYR A 21 -10.73 -6.33 4.37
C TYR A 21 -9.64 -6.49 5.41
N ALA A 22 -8.88 -5.41 5.58
CA ALA A 22 -7.93 -5.25 6.68
C ALA A 22 -8.58 -4.55 7.87
N ASP A 23 -8.30 -5.03 9.08
CA ASP A 23 -8.66 -4.38 10.35
C ASP A 23 -7.45 -4.46 11.31
N ASN A 24 -7.55 -3.82 12.48
CA ASN A 24 -6.53 -3.86 13.55
C ASN A 24 -5.11 -3.53 13.03
N VAL A 25 -4.99 -2.48 12.23
CA VAL A 25 -3.72 -2.05 11.63
C VAL A 25 -2.78 -1.52 12.71
N GLN A 26 -1.58 -2.09 12.80
CA GLN A 26 -0.54 -1.70 13.74
C GLN A 26 0.77 -1.43 13.01
N ILE A 27 1.39 -0.30 13.32
CA ILE A 27 2.65 0.12 12.71
C ILE A 27 3.78 -0.10 13.71
N SER A 28 4.85 -0.74 13.26
CA SER A 28 6.05 -1.00 14.06
C SER A 28 7.30 -0.75 13.24
N PRO A 29 8.51 -0.75 13.86
CA PRO A 29 9.76 -0.66 13.09
C PRO A 29 9.96 -1.80 12.08
N LYS A 30 9.26 -2.94 12.24
CA LYS A 30 9.32 -4.06 11.29
C LYS A 30 8.45 -3.85 10.04
N GLY A 31 7.54 -2.88 10.06
CA GLY A 31 6.55 -2.65 9.01
C GLY A 31 5.14 -2.54 9.56
N THR A 32 4.16 -2.84 8.72
CA THR A 32 2.73 -2.73 9.02
C THR A 32 2.11 -4.12 9.20
N GLN A 33 1.56 -4.37 10.38
CA GLN A 33 0.79 -5.57 10.71
C GLN A 33 -0.70 -5.27 10.60
N PHE A 34 -1.48 -6.20 10.06
CA PHE A 34 -2.94 -6.06 9.96
C PHE A 34 -3.62 -7.42 9.92
N ASP A 35 -4.84 -7.48 10.46
CA ASP A 35 -5.70 -8.65 10.42
C ASP A 35 -6.49 -8.65 9.12
N VAL A 36 -6.53 -9.78 8.42
CA VAL A 36 -7.32 -9.94 7.20
C VAL A 36 -8.56 -10.76 7.49
N TYR A 37 -9.70 -10.28 6.99
CA TYR A 37 -10.97 -10.98 7.04
C TYR A 37 -11.42 -11.28 5.62
N VAL A 38 -11.98 -12.47 5.41
CA VAL A 38 -12.59 -12.89 4.14
C VAL A 38 -14.04 -13.29 4.43
N GLU A 39 -14.99 -12.65 3.76
CA GLU A 39 -16.43 -12.85 3.98
C GLU A 39 -16.80 -12.75 5.48
N ASN A 40 -16.30 -11.69 6.13
CA ASN A 40 -16.46 -11.40 7.57
C ASN A 40 -15.90 -12.48 8.53
N LYS A 41 -15.10 -13.42 8.05
CA LYS A 41 -14.38 -14.39 8.88
C LYS A 41 -12.92 -14.03 8.96
N TYR A 42 -12.38 -14.03 10.18
CA TYR A 42 -10.94 -13.86 10.39
C TYR A 42 -10.18 -14.93 9.59
N TYR A 43 -9.28 -14.47 8.72
CA TYR A 43 -8.47 -15.33 7.88
C TYR A 43 -7.11 -15.56 8.54
N ASP A 44 -6.30 -14.51 8.68
CA ASP A 44 -5.02 -14.53 9.40
C ASP A 44 -4.52 -13.08 9.62
N THR A 45 -3.47 -12.94 10.42
CA THR A 45 -2.70 -11.70 10.57
C THR A 45 -1.49 -11.73 9.64
N PHE A 46 -1.29 -10.64 8.91
CA PHE A 46 -0.18 -10.46 7.97
C PHE A 46 0.76 -9.36 8.45
N LEU A 47 2.06 -9.49 8.13
CA LEU A 47 3.07 -8.46 8.32
C LEU A 47 3.66 -8.11 6.95
N SER A 48 3.60 -6.85 6.57
CA SER A 48 4.32 -6.31 5.42
C SER A 48 5.44 -5.41 5.91
N PRO A 49 6.67 -5.50 5.38
CA PRO A 49 7.76 -4.57 5.72
C PRO A 49 7.50 -3.15 5.18
N GLN A 50 6.45 -2.97 4.36
CA GLN A 50 6.05 -1.70 3.79
C GLN A 50 5.13 -0.91 4.73
N PHE A 51 5.03 0.38 4.46
CA PHE A 51 4.30 1.35 5.29
C PHE A 51 3.28 2.12 4.44
N GLY A 52 2.15 2.48 5.04
CA GLY A 52 1.09 3.28 4.42
C GLY A 52 -0.07 2.44 3.86
N ASP A 53 -1.25 3.07 3.82
CA ASP A 53 -2.51 2.36 3.59
C ASP A 53 -2.61 1.80 2.17
N HIS A 54 -2.03 2.50 1.19
CA HIS A 54 -1.93 2.02 -0.19
C HIS A 54 -1.15 0.70 -0.31
N ASN A 55 -0.14 0.47 0.55
CA ASN A 55 0.60 -0.80 0.56
C ASN A 55 -0.22 -1.93 1.17
N ILE A 56 -1.05 -1.64 2.17
CA ILE A 56 -2.03 -2.61 2.69
C ILE A 56 -3.03 -2.97 1.60
N LEU A 57 -3.57 -1.99 0.86
CA LEU A 57 -4.49 -2.24 -0.26
C LEU A 57 -3.83 -3.11 -1.35
N ASN A 58 -2.59 -2.82 -1.72
CA ASN A 58 -1.84 -3.65 -2.66
C ASN A 58 -1.65 -5.08 -2.14
N ALA A 59 -1.34 -5.24 -0.85
CA ALA A 59 -1.20 -6.55 -0.22
C ALA A 59 -2.54 -7.31 -0.21
N LEU A 60 -3.65 -6.66 0.14
CA LEU A 60 -4.99 -7.25 0.13
C LEU A 60 -5.39 -7.74 -1.25
N ALA A 61 -5.04 -7.02 -2.33
CA ALA A 61 -5.29 -7.49 -3.69
C ALA A 61 -4.60 -8.85 -3.96
N VAL A 62 -3.33 -8.97 -3.56
CA VAL A 62 -2.53 -10.20 -3.75
C VAL A 62 -3.02 -11.33 -2.84
N ILE A 63 -3.34 -11.02 -1.58
CA ILE A 63 -3.90 -11.98 -0.62
C ILE A 63 -5.24 -12.52 -1.12
N THR A 64 -6.10 -11.64 -1.66
CA THR A 64 -7.40 -12.03 -2.22
C THR A 64 -7.24 -13.06 -3.33
N ILE A 65 -6.38 -12.78 -4.31
CA ILE A 65 -6.11 -13.72 -5.41
C ILE A 65 -5.53 -15.03 -4.87
N SER A 66 -4.56 -14.95 -3.95
CA SER A 66 -3.91 -16.12 -3.37
C SER A 66 -4.87 -17.01 -2.57
N TYR A 67 -5.82 -16.40 -1.86
CA TYR A 67 -6.90 -17.08 -1.16
C TYR A 67 -7.82 -17.81 -2.14
N LEU A 68 -8.23 -17.15 -3.23
CA LEU A 68 -9.10 -17.74 -4.26
C LEU A 68 -8.46 -18.92 -4.97
N GLU A 69 -7.14 -18.88 -5.16
CA GLU A 69 -6.33 -19.97 -5.72
C GLU A 69 -5.97 -21.06 -4.67
N ASN A 70 -6.50 -20.96 -3.45
CA ASN A 70 -6.26 -21.90 -2.35
C ASN A 70 -4.77 -22.12 -2.03
N LEU A 71 -3.96 -21.06 -2.13
CA LEU A 71 -2.56 -21.13 -1.76
C LEU A 71 -2.40 -21.27 -0.25
N ASN A 72 -1.30 -21.91 0.18
CA ASN A 72 -1.00 -22.08 1.59
C ASN A 72 -0.74 -20.72 2.26
N VAL A 73 -1.51 -20.40 3.30
CA VAL A 73 -1.43 -19.11 4.01
C VAL A 73 -0.04 -18.81 4.58
N ALA A 74 0.70 -19.83 5.04
CA ALA A 74 2.06 -19.64 5.57
C ALA A 74 3.01 -19.16 4.48
N ASN A 75 2.89 -19.69 3.26
CA ASN A 75 3.69 -19.26 2.11
C ASN A 75 3.36 -17.81 1.70
N ILE A 76 2.08 -17.43 1.74
CA ILE A 76 1.65 -16.05 1.44
C ILE A 76 2.25 -15.08 2.46
N LYS A 77 2.19 -15.43 3.75
CA LYS A 77 2.76 -14.64 4.85
C LYS A 77 4.26 -14.46 4.71
N GLU A 78 4.99 -15.55 4.46
CA GLU A 78 6.44 -15.50 4.25
C GLU A 78 6.81 -14.63 3.04
N ALA A 79 6.10 -14.78 1.92
CA ALA A 79 6.35 -13.99 0.71
C ALA A 79 6.09 -12.49 0.93
N LEU A 80 5.04 -12.14 1.68
CA LEU A 80 4.73 -10.75 1.99
C LEU A 80 5.74 -10.14 2.98
N GLU A 81 6.13 -10.89 4.02
CA GLU A 81 7.08 -10.42 5.04
C GLU A 81 8.49 -10.20 4.45
N THR A 82 8.88 -11.03 3.49
CA THR A 82 10.19 -10.95 2.80
C THR A 82 10.20 -10.05 1.56
N PHE A 83 9.09 -9.39 1.24
CA PHE A 83 8.99 -8.54 0.06
C PHE A 83 9.91 -7.30 0.15
N GLY A 84 11.02 -7.34 -0.57
CA GLY A 84 12.05 -6.29 -0.58
C GLY A 84 11.66 -4.96 -1.25
N GLY A 85 10.41 -4.81 -1.69
CA GLY A 85 9.92 -3.62 -2.38
C GLY A 85 10.31 -3.58 -3.86
N VAL A 86 9.98 -2.45 -4.49
CA VAL A 86 10.27 -2.18 -5.90
C VAL A 86 11.16 -0.95 -5.99
N LYS A 87 12.15 -0.95 -6.88
CA LYS A 87 13.01 0.21 -7.09
C LYS A 87 12.16 1.46 -7.37
N ARG A 88 12.52 2.56 -6.71
CA ARG A 88 11.89 3.89 -6.81
C ARG A 88 10.45 3.95 -6.29
N ARG A 89 10.07 3.02 -5.41
CA ARG A 89 8.84 3.10 -4.61
C ARG A 89 9.26 3.11 -3.15
N PHE A 90 9.22 4.29 -2.53
CA PHE A 90 9.70 4.54 -1.17
C PHE A 90 11.12 4.01 -0.90
N ASN A 91 12.06 4.27 -1.83
CA ASN A 91 13.42 3.77 -1.71
C ASN A 91 14.26 4.60 -0.73
N GLU A 92 14.78 3.97 0.32
CA GLU A 92 15.51 4.65 1.38
C GLU A 92 17.02 4.58 1.22
N THR A 93 17.69 5.71 1.47
CA THR A 93 19.14 5.81 1.66
C THR A 93 19.45 6.62 2.92
N LYS A 94 20.17 6.02 3.87
CA LYS A 94 20.56 6.70 5.12
C LYS A 94 21.85 7.49 4.91
N VAL A 95 21.84 8.78 5.27
CA VAL A 95 23.00 9.68 5.20
C VAL A 95 23.15 10.41 6.53
N GLY A 96 24.07 9.94 7.37
CA GLY A 96 24.20 10.45 8.74
C GLY A 96 22.91 10.23 9.54
N ASN A 97 22.34 11.33 10.07
CA ASN A 97 21.03 11.30 10.77
C ASN A 97 19.82 11.54 9.83
N GLN A 98 20.06 11.71 8.52
CA GLN A 98 19.00 11.93 7.53
C GLN A 98 18.63 10.63 6.83
N VAL A 99 17.38 10.57 6.35
CA VAL A 99 16.87 9.51 5.49
C VAL A 99 16.43 10.18 4.20
N LEU A 100 17.07 9.84 3.09
CA LEU A 100 16.64 10.24 1.76
C LEU A 100 15.68 9.17 1.25
N VAL A 101 14.52 9.61 0.74
CA VAL A 101 13.51 8.75 0.13
C VAL A 101 13.37 9.14 -1.34
N ASP A 102 13.60 8.20 -2.25
CA ASP A 102 13.33 8.34 -3.70
C ASP A 102 12.00 7.63 -4.04
N ASP A 103 11.05 8.38 -4.60
CA ASP A 103 9.74 7.88 -5.01
C ASP A 103 9.36 8.38 -6.41
N TYR A 104 8.76 7.50 -7.22
CA TYR A 104 8.28 7.80 -8.57
C TYR A 104 6.92 8.52 -8.61
N ALA A 105 6.33 8.80 -7.44
CA ALA A 105 5.08 9.55 -7.30
C ALA A 105 5.11 10.85 -8.11
N HIS A 106 4.16 10.97 -9.03
CA HIS A 106 4.01 12.16 -9.89
C HIS A 106 2.56 12.60 -10.03
N HIS A 107 1.61 11.81 -9.52
CA HIS A 107 0.22 12.20 -9.31
C HIS A 107 0.00 12.70 -7.87
N PRO A 108 -0.83 13.73 -7.62
CA PRO A 108 -1.08 14.26 -6.27
C PRO A 108 -1.36 13.18 -5.20
N ARG A 109 -2.30 12.26 -5.48
CA ARG A 109 -2.58 11.11 -4.60
C ARG A 109 -1.36 10.25 -4.25
N GLU A 110 -0.48 9.98 -5.21
CA GLU A 110 0.73 9.19 -4.94
C GLU A 110 1.68 9.96 -4.02
N ILE A 111 1.82 11.28 -4.22
CA ILE A 111 2.66 12.14 -3.39
C ILE A 111 2.11 12.19 -1.96
N SER A 112 0.78 12.37 -1.80
CA SER A 112 0.14 12.34 -0.48
C SER A 112 0.39 11.01 0.22
N ALA A 113 0.27 9.89 -0.49
CA ALA A 113 0.53 8.56 0.04
C ALA A 113 2.00 8.39 0.47
N THR A 114 2.97 8.87 -0.32
CA THR A 114 4.39 8.87 0.04
C THR A 114 4.65 9.70 1.31
N ILE A 115 4.08 10.90 1.42
CA ILE A 115 4.25 11.78 2.59
C ILE A 115 3.64 11.14 3.85
N GLU A 116 2.45 10.55 3.72
CA GLU A 116 1.79 9.83 4.81
C GLU A 116 2.64 8.66 5.31
N THR A 117 3.18 7.87 4.38
CA THR A 117 4.11 6.79 4.69
C THR A 117 5.34 7.28 5.44
N ALA A 118 5.94 8.40 5.00
CA ALA A 118 7.10 8.98 5.67
C ALA A 118 6.78 9.42 7.12
N ARG A 119 5.63 10.08 7.34
CA ARG A 119 5.18 10.50 8.67
C ARG A 119 4.91 9.31 9.60
N LYS A 120 4.28 8.25 9.07
CA LYS A 120 4.01 7.01 9.81
C LYS A 120 5.30 6.28 10.21
N LYS A 121 6.28 6.20 9.30
CA LYS A 121 7.52 5.46 9.53
C LYS A 121 8.55 6.22 10.37
N TYR A 122 8.59 7.55 10.26
CA TYR A 122 9.53 8.42 10.95
C TYR A 122 8.79 9.51 11.74
N PRO A 123 8.04 9.14 12.80
CA PRO A 123 7.20 10.08 13.54
C PRO A 123 7.99 11.23 14.18
N ASP A 124 9.27 10.99 14.51
CA ASP A 124 10.15 11.96 15.17
C ASP A 124 11.04 12.75 14.20
N LYS A 125 10.82 12.64 12.87
CA LYS A 125 11.58 13.38 11.86
C LYS A 125 10.69 14.38 11.11
N GLU A 126 11.26 15.54 10.79
CA GLU A 126 10.65 16.48 9.87
C GLU A 126 10.65 15.90 8.45
N VAL A 127 9.51 16.04 7.74
CA VAL A 127 9.37 15.59 6.35
C VAL A 127 9.53 16.77 5.42
N ILE A 128 10.59 16.76 4.62
CA ILE A 128 10.89 17.76 3.59
C ILE A 128 10.66 17.12 2.22
N ALA A 129 9.72 17.65 1.44
CA ALA A 129 9.41 17.17 0.09
C ALA A 129 10.13 18.02 -0.97
N VAL A 130 10.92 17.38 -1.82
CA VAL A 130 11.51 18.00 -3.03
C VAL A 130 10.79 17.40 -4.22
N PHE A 131 9.88 18.18 -4.83
CA PHE A 131 9.03 17.71 -5.92
C PHE A 131 9.45 18.32 -7.26
N GLN A 132 9.57 17.47 -8.27
CA GLN A 132 9.74 17.88 -9.67
C GLN A 132 8.48 17.49 -10.46
N PRO A 133 7.66 18.47 -10.90
CA PRO A 133 6.49 18.17 -11.71
C PRO A 133 6.88 17.48 -13.03
N HIS A 134 6.16 16.41 -13.39
CA HIS A 134 6.42 15.66 -14.60
C HIS A 134 5.47 16.11 -15.73
N THR A 135 6.02 16.74 -16.77
CA THR A 135 5.32 17.27 -17.98
C THR A 135 4.35 18.44 -17.74
N PHE A 136 4.34 19.41 -18.68
CA PHE A 136 3.47 20.59 -18.61
C PHE A 136 1.97 20.25 -18.58
N SER A 137 1.53 19.25 -19.33
CA SER A 137 0.12 18.89 -19.44
C SER A 137 -0.45 18.34 -18.13
N ARG A 138 0.31 17.50 -17.40
CA ARG A 138 -0.09 17.00 -16.08
C ARG A 138 -0.05 18.09 -15.01
N THR A 139 0.98 18.95 -15.01
CA THR A 139 1.04 20.07 -14.06
C THR A 139 -0.16 21.00 -14.23
N LYS A 140 -0.56 21.30 -15.46
CA LYS A 140 -1.77 22.12 -15.72
C LYS A 140 -3.05 21.40 -15.27
N ALA A 141 -3.16 20.09 -15.51
CA ALA A 141 -4.35 19.33 -15.17
C ALA A 141 -4.60 19.22 -13.66
N PHE A 142 -3.53 19.19 -12.85
CA PHE A 142 -3.59 18.96 -11.41
C PHE A 142 -3.08 20.16 -10.59
N LEU A 143 -3.03 21.37 -11.17
CA LEU A 143 -2.43 22.53 -10.52
C LEU A 143 -3.07 22.81 -9.15
N ASP A 144 -4.41 22.78 -9.08
CA ASP A 144 -5.18 23.02 -7.86
C ASP A 144 -5.04 21.88 -6.84
N GLU A 145 -4.61 20.69 -7.25
CA GLU A 145 -4.38 19.55 -6.35
C GLU A 145 -2.93 19.49 -5.83
N PHE A 146 -2.01 20.23 -6.45
CA PHE A 146 -0.62 20.35 -5.99
C PHE A 146 -0.41 21.52 -5.01
N CYS A 147 -1.28 22.54 -5.04
CA CYS A 147 -1.13 23.81 -4.32
C CYS A 147 -1.98 23.90 -3.06
#